data_AF-A0A353D388-F1
#
_entry.id   AF-A0A353D388-F1
#
_cell.length_a   1.000
_cell.length_b   1.000
_cell.length_c   1.000
_cell.angle_alpha   90.00
_cell.angle_beta   90.00
_cell.angle_gamma   90.00
#
_symmetry.space_group_name_H-M   'P 1'
#
loop_
_entity.id
_entity.type
_entity.pdbx_description
1 polymer ?
#
loop_
_entity_poly.entity_id
_entity_poly.type
_entity_poly.pdbx_seq_one_letter_code
_entity_poly.pdbx_strand_id
1 'polypeptide(L)'
;LAGKDAAVTMFLLADAVVCAKRGQKVPQGFYNIELMLKSVMRKGEVLLCGTCMDARGLTDNEVLDGARRSTMPELAEYTLAADNVLVF
;
A
#
# COMPACT_ATOMS: atom_id res chain seq x y z
N LEU A 1 13.04 -5.08 -4.27
CA LEU A 1 12.39 -6.38 -4.08
C LEU A 1 13.08 -7.52 -4.85
N ALA A 2 13.85 -7.22 -5.91
CA ALA A 2 14.72 -8.23 -6.53
C ALA A 2 15.92 -8.54 -5.62
N GLY A 3 16.15 -9.83 -5.34
CA GLY A 3 17.38 -10.33 -4.72
C GLY A 3 17.22 -11.61 -3.89
N LYS A 4 16.06 -11.82 -3.26
CA LYS A 4 15.73 -13.00 -2.44
C LYS A 4 14.22 -13.29 -2.53
N ASP A 5 13.81 -14.55 -2.40
CA ASP A 5 12.40 -14.98 -2.34
C ASP A 5 11.72 -14.53 -1.04
N ALA A 6 11.59 -13.22 -0.85
CA ALA A 6 10.93 -12.63 0.31
C ALA A 6 9.50 -12.25 -0.07
N ALA A 7 8.52 -12.77 0.68
CA ALA A 7 7.15 -12.29 0.63
C ALA A 7 7.09 -10.91 1.30
N VAL A 8 6.51 -9.92 0.62
CA VAL A 8 6.42 -8.55 1.12
C VAL A 8 4.97 -8.08 1.08
N THR A 9 4.49 -7.66 2.25
CA THR A 9 3.21 -6.96 2.42
C THR A 9 3.48 -5.53 2.87
N MET A 10 2.95 -4.56 2.14
CA MET A 10 2.98 -3.15 2.49
C MET A 10 1.60 -2.73 2.97
N PHE A 11 1.48 -2.38 4.25
CA PHE A 11 0.22 -1.91 4.82
C PHE A 11 0.27 -0.39 5.03
N LEU A 12 -0.63 0.34 4.37
CA LEU A 12 -0.70 1.80 4.44
C LEU A 12 -1.70 2.24 5.52
N LEU A 13 -1.19 2.98 6.51
CA LEU A 13 -1.94 3.57 7.61
C LEU A 13 -2.04 5.08 7.48
N ALA A 14 -3.01 5.68 8.16
CA ALA A 14 -3.17 7.13 8.25
C ALA A 14 -3.10 7.81 6.86
N ASP A 15 -2.29 8.86 6.70
CA ASP A 15 -2.17 9.64 5.45
C ASP A 15 -1.58 8.84 4.30
N ALA A 16 -0.84 7.77 4.59
CA ALA A 16 -0.22 6.94 3.57
C ALA A 16 -1.26 6.25 2.67
N VAL A 17 -2.52 6.08 3.09
CA VAL A 17 -3.54 5.49 2.20
C VAL A 17 -3.76 6.32 0.92
N VAL A 18 -3.50 7.63 0.96
CA VAL A 18 -3.62 8.53 -0.22
C VAL A 18 -2.55 8.23 -1.25
N CYS A 19 -1.42 7.63 -0.86
CA CYS A 19 -0.38 7.18 -1.79
C CYS A 19 -0.90 6.15 -2.80
N ALA A 20 -1.98 5.44 -2.48
CA ALA A 20 -2.62 4.49 -3.37
C ALA A 20 -3.71 5.12 -4.26
N LYS A 21 -3.94 6.44 -4.22
CA LYS A 21 -4.89 7.09 -5.14
C LYS A 21 -4.39 6.96 -6.58
N ARG A 22 -5.25 6.52 -7.48
CA ARG A 22 -4.95 6.35 -8.91
C ARG A 22 -4.94 7.67 -9.67
N GLY A 23 -4.20 7.70 -10.78
CA GLY A 23 -4.15 8.85 -11.68
C GLY A 23 -3.14 9.92 -11.25
N GLN A 24 -2.09 9.54 -10.51
CA GLN A 24 -1.08 10.49 -10.04
C GLN A 24 -0.31 11.07 -11.23
N LYS A 25 -0.36 12.40 -11.37
CA LYS A 25 0.44 13.17 -12.32
C LYS A 25 1.47 13.97 -11.54
N VAL A 26 2.74 13.78 -11.86
CA VAL A 26 3.87 14.43 -11.18
C VAL A 26 4.72 15.21 -12.20
N PRO A 27 5.44 16.28 -11.78
CA PRO A 27 6.38 16.97 -12.65
C PRO A 27 7.46 16.03 -13.20
N GLN A 28 8.03 16.39 -14.35
CA GLN A 28 9.14 15.63 -14.93
C GLN A 28 10.32 15.58 -13.94
N GLY A 29 10.88 14.38 -13.74
CA GLY A 29 12.00 14.14 -12.82
C GLY A 29 11.59 13.91 -11.36
N PHE A 30 10.30 14.08 -11.01
CA PHE A 30 9.80 13.71 -9.68
C PHE A 30 9.46 12.22 -9.62
N TYR A 31 9.58 11.62 -8.43
CA TYR A 31 9.16 10.23 -8.24
C TYR A 31 7.63 10.12 -8.31
N ASN A 32 7.14 8.97 -8.77
CA ASN A 32 5.72 8.71 -8.89
C ASN A 32 5.34 7.52 -7.99
N ILE A 33 4.58 7.79 -6.93
CA ILE A 33 4.25 6.78 -5.92
C ILE A 33 3.34 5.71 -6.51
N GLU A 34 2.42 6.06 -7.42
CA GLU A 34 1.61 5.07 -8.14
C GLU A 34 2.49 4.06 -8.90
N LEU A 35 3.53 4.52 -9.62
CA LEU A 35 4.46 3.61 -10.30
C LEU A 35 5.29 2.76 -9.32
N MET A 36 5.68 3.35 -8.19
CA MET A 36 6.41 2.64 -7.14
C MET A 36 5.55 1.55 -6.49
N LEU A 37 4.30 1.84 -6.12
CA LEU A 37 3.37 0.85 -5.58
C LEU A 37 3.04 -0.23 -6.61
N LYS A 38 2.83 0.11 -7.89
CA LYS A 38 2.70 -0.88 -8.97
C LYS A 38 3.89 -1.81 -9.06
N SER A 39 5.10 -1.33 -8.76
CA SER A 39 6.30 -2.18 -8.71
C SER A 39 6.26 -3.16 -7.53
N VAL A 40 5.79 -2.72 -6.36
CA VAL A 40 5.58 -3.59 -5.19
C VAL A 40 4.56 -4.69 -5.50
N MET A 41 3.42 -4.32 -6.07
CA MET A 41 2.32 -5.22 -6.39
C MET A 41 2.65 -6.31 -7.42
N ARG A 42 3.79 -6.23 -8.13
CA ARG A 42 4.22 -7.32 -9.04
C ARG A 42 4.60 -8.59 -8.30
N LYS A 43 5.02 -8.49 -7.04
CA LYS A 43 5.56 -9.61 -6.23
C LYS A 43 5.16 -9.56 -4.76
N GLY A 44 4.27 -8.66 -4.40
CA GLY A 44 3.85 -8.43 -3.02
C GLY A 44 2.47 -7.82 -2.97
N GLU A 45 2.03 -7.50 -1.77
CA GLU A 45 0.68 -6.99 -1.51
C GLU A 45 0.73 -5.55 -1.02
N VAL A 46 -0.28 -4.77 -1.39
CA VAL A 46 -0.50 -3.42 -0.86
C VAL A 46 -1.88 -3.38 -0.23
N LEU A 47 -1.92 -3.25 1.09
CA LEU A 47 -3.12 -3.23 1.91
C LEU A 47 -3.37 -1.82 2.45
N LEU A 48 -4.61 -1.38 2.47
CA LEU A 48 -5.00 -0.02 2.86
C LEU A 48 -5.91 -0.09 4.08
N CYS A 49 -5.56 0.60 5.16
CA CYS A 49 -6.43 0.75 6.32
C CYS A 49 -7.79 1.36 5.93
N GLY A 50 -8.87 0.58 5.98
CA GLY A 50 -10.19 1.03 5.53
C GLY A 50 -10.73 2.24 6.29
N THR A 51 -10.60 2.26 7.61
CA THR A 51 -11.02 3.43 8.42
C THR A 51 -10.17 4.67 8.11
N CYS A 52 -8.90 4.48 7.77
CA CYS A 52 -8.01 5.57 7.37
C CYS A 52 -8.39 6.12 5.99
N MET A 53 -8.83 5.25 5.06
CA MET A 53 -9.40 5.63 3.78
C MET A 53 -10.68 6.44 3.96
N ASP A 54 -11.61 5.95 4.79
CA ASP A 54 -12.88 6.63 5.09
C ASP A 54 -12.63 8.02 5.68
N ALA A 55 -11.71 8.14 6.63
CA ALA A 55 -11.32 9.41 7.24
C ALA A 55 -10.72 10.42 6.24
N ARG A 56 -10.22 9.94 5.09
CA ARG A 56 -9.65 10.77 4.00
C ARG A 56 -10.57 10.92 2.81
N GLY A 57 -11.80 10.40 2.91
CA GLY A 57 -12.76 10.42 1.81
C GLY A 57 -12.28 9.66 0.58
N LEU A 58 -11.50 8.59 0.76
CA LEU A 58 -10.96 7.77 -0.33
C LEU A 58 -11.81 6.52 -0.51
N THR A 59 -12.41 6.38 -1.69
CA THR A 59 -13.23 5.20 -2.03
C THR A 59 -12.41 4.10 -2.71
N ASP A 60 -12.90 2.87 -2.69
CA ASP A 60 -12.26 1.71 -3.33
C ASP A 60 -12.10 1.89 -4.85
N ASN A 61 -12.99 2.63 -5.50
CA ASN A 61 -12.90 2.91 -6.94
C ASN A 61 -11.85 3.97 -7.29
N GLU A 62 -11.28 4.65 -6.31
CA GLU A 62 -10.27 5.69 -6.50
C GLU A 62 -8.84 5.21 -6.25
N VAL A 63 -8.66 3.96 -5.80
CA VAL A 63 -7.33 3.39 -5.56
C VAL A 63 -6.81 2.62 -6.76
N LEU A 64 -5.51 2.31 -6.75
CA LEU A 64 -4.86 1.50 -7.78
C LEU A 64 -5.44 0.10 -7.85
N ASP A 65 -5.63 -0.42 -9.07
CA ASP A 65 -5.94 -1.83 -9.28
C ASP A 65 -4.82 -2.69 -8.67
N GLY A 66 -5.20 -3.58 -7.74
CA GLY A 66 -4.28 -4.42 -6.97
C GLY A 66 -3.98 -3.93 -5.54
N ALA A 67 -4.23 -2.66 -5.22
CA ALA A 67 -4.21 -2.18 -3.85
C ALA A 67 -5.57 -2.46 -3.19
N ARG A 68 -5.60 -3.14 -2.05
CA ARG A 68 -6.83 -3.63 -1.44
C ARG A 68 -7.15 -2.95 -0.12
N ARG A 69 -8.40 -2.55 0.08
CA ARG A 69 -8.92 -2.15 1.39
C ARG A 69 -8.83 -3.32 2.38
N SER A 70 -8.36 -3.01 3.59
CA SER A 70 -8.01 -3.95 4.65
C SER A 70 -8.42 -3.38 6.02
N THR A 71 -8.11 -4.11 7.09
CA THR A 71 -8.54 -3.82 8.46
C THR A 71 -7.37 -3.88 9.45
N MET A 72 -7.54 -3.28 10.63
CA MET A 72 -6.53 -3.37 11.70
C MET A 72 -6.31 -4.80 12.23
N PRO A 73 -7.35 -5.65 12.37
CA PRO A 73 -7.14 -7.07 12.67
C PRO A 73 -6.29 -7.79 11.62
N GLU A 74 -6.52 -7.54 10.33
CA GLU A 74 -5.72 -8.13 9.25
C GLU A 74 -4.26 -7.65 9.31
N LEU A 75 -4.00 -6.37 9.62
CA LEU A 75 -2.63 -5.90 9.90
C LEU A 75 -1.96 -6.70 11.03
N ALA A 76 -2.71 -6.99 12.10
CA ALA A 76 -2.17 -7.78 13.22
C ALA A 76 -1.82 -9.22 12.79
N GLU A 77 -2.66 -9.84 11.95
CA GLU A 77 -2.38 -11.17 11.37
C GLU A 77 -1.11 -11.16 10.51
N TYR A 78 -0.97 -10.20 9.59
CA TYR A 78 0.26 -10.07 8.78
C TYR A 78 1.49 -9.76 9.64
N THR A 79 1.33 -8.97 10.72
CA THR A 79 2.41 -8.65 11.66
C THR A 79 2.88 -9.89 12.42
N LEU A 80 1.95 -10.73 12.88
CA LEU A 80 2.26 -11.98 13.59
C LEU A 80 2.90 -13.03 12.68
N ALA A 81 2.52 -13.06 11.41
CA ALA A 81 3.07 -13.99 10.42
C ALA A 81 4.42 -13.56 9.83
N ALA A 82 4.81 -12.29 9.98
CA ALA A 82 6.04 -11.78 9.39
C ALA A 82 7.27 -12.10 10.23
N ASP A 83 8.37 -12.51 9.58
CA ASP A 83 9.67 -12.63 10.23
C ASP A 83 10.21 -11.28 10.73
N ASN A 84 9.87 -10.20 10.03
CA ASN A 84 10.33 -8.85 10.32
C ASN A 84 9.26 -7.82 9.96
N VAL A 85 9.11 -6.78 10.78
CA VAL A 85 8.22 -5.65 10.54
C VAL A 85 9.03 -4.36 10.54
N LEU A 86 8.87 -3.57 9.47
CA LEU A 86 9.49 -2.26 9.30
C LEU A 86 8.40 -1.19 9.26
N VAL A 87 8.55 -0.15 10.07
CA VAL A 87 7.59 0.96 10.17
C VAL A 87 8.29 2.26 9.74
N PHE A 88 7.61 3.06 8.92
CA PHE A 88 8.11 4.30 8.33
C PHE A 88 7.14 5.46 8.58
#